data_AF-A0A3D5ULM7-F1
#
_entry.id   AF-A0A3D5ULM7-F1
#
_cell.length_a   1.000
_cell.length_b   1.000
_cell.length_c   1.000
_cell.angle_alpha   90.00
_cell.angle_beta   90.00
_cell.angle_gamma   90.00
#
_symmetry.space_group_name_H-M   'P 1'
#
loop_
_entity.id
_entity.type
_entity.pdbx_description
1 polymer ?
#
loop_
_entity_poly.entity_id
_entity_poly.type
_entity_poly.pdbx_seq_one_letter_code
_entity_poly.pdbx_strand_id
1 'polypeptide(L)'
;SDVDGILCLRGGYGSARLIDYLDFDAIAKAPKIFAGYSDITALHIALQNRCGFVTFHAPMAASDFKEGIDKWSLKSFKECLMTSCKKRYLSNPPGEEIYTLVRGKAKGLLVGGNLAVICATLGTYDEIETKGRILFLEDTGEEPYRIDRMLTQLKQAGKLSDANGIVLGDWNNCRADGESLSLEEIFQEIIVPLDKPTIHNLKAGHCSPKISLPLGVEVTLDADKRTLMLEEEGTAA
;
A
#
# COMPACT_ATOMS: atom_id res chain seq x y z
N SER A 1 -29.04 -6.49 1.27
CA SER A 1 -28.49 -5.13 1.09
C SER A 1 -28.08 -5.03 -0.36
N ASP A 2 -28.43 -3.93 -1.03
CA ASP A 2 -28.21 -3.75 -2.49
C ASP A 2 -26.87 -3.06 -2.81
N VAL A 3 -25.97 -2.97 -1.82
CA VAL A 3 -24.64 -2.35 -1.95
C VAL A 3 -23.60 -3.45 -2.05
N ASP A 4 -22.91 -3.53 -3.19
CA ASP A 4 -21.84 -4.52 -3.42
C ASP A 4 -20.44 -3.99 -3.07
N GLY A 5 -20.28 -2.67 -2.97
CA GLY A 5 -18.99 -2.04 -2.72
C GLY A 5 -19.07 -0.65 -2.11
N ILE A 6 -17.98 -0.27 -1.44
CA ILE A 6 -17.75 1.00 -0.77
C ILE A 6 -16.50 1.61 -1.40
N LEU A 7 -16.71 2.70 -2.15
CA LEU A 7 -15.62 3.49 -2.74
C LEU A 7 -15.46 4.78 -1.93
N CYS A 8 -14.30 4.97 -1.32
CA CYS A 8 -14.00 6.17 -0.56
C CYS A 8 -14.00 7.40 -1.48
N LEU A 9 -14.55 8.50 -0.96
CA LEU A 9 -14.65 9.74 -1.72
C LEU A 9 -13.28 10.41 -1.88
N ARG A 10 -12.50 10.49 -0.79
CA ARG A 10 -11.15 11.04 -0.73
C ARG A 10 -10.47 10.61 0.56
N GLY A 11 -9.16 10.82 0.63
CA GLY A 11 -8.40 10.75 1.87
C GLY A 11 -8.50 12.07 2.64
N GLY A 12 -7.40 12.45 3.30
CA GLY A 12 -7.32 13.66 4.10
C GLY A 12 -6.83 13.34 5.49
N TYR A 13 -7.68 13.51 6.50
CA TYR A 13 -7.34 13.22 7.89
C TYR A 13 -8.58 12.78 8.66
N GLY A 14 -8.41 11.73 9.48
CA GLY A 14 -9.36 11.35 10.52
C GLY A 14 -10.05 10.00 10.31
N SER A 15 -9.71 9.24 9.27
CA SER A 15 -10.22 7.88 9.07
C SER A 15 -10.02 6.98 10.30
N ALA A 16 -8.87 7.10 10.99
CA ALA A 16 -8.57 6.36 12.20
C ALA A 16 -9.57 6.63 13.34
N ARG A 17 -10.16 7.83 13.38
CA ARG A 17 -11.19 8.19 14.38
C ARG A 17 -12.50 7.47 14.16
N LEU A 18 -12.72 6.90 12.97
CA LEU A 18 -13.93 6.14 12.65
C LEU A 18 -13.89 4.72 13.20
N ILE A 19 -12.68 4.15 13.41
CA ILE A 19 -12.47 2.75 13.77
C ILE A 19 -13.32 2.35 14.98
N ASP A 20 -13.35 3.15 16.04
CA ASP A 20 -14.10 2.85 17.27
C ASP A 20 -15.63 2.85 17.10
N TYR A 21 -16.14 3.35 15.97
CA TYR A 21 -17.58 3.43 15.66
C TYR A 21 -18.02 2.38 14.65
N LEU A 22 -17.10 1.55 14.12
CA LEU A 22 -17.41 0.52 13.14
C LEU A 22 -17.84 -0.79 13.83
N ASP A 23 -18.92 -1.39 13.32
CA ASP A 23 -19.35 -2.72 13.71
C ASP A 23 -18.58 -3.78 12.89
N PHE A 24 -17.39 -4.15 13.38
CA PHE A 24 -16.52 -5.12 12.71
C PHE A 24 -17.13 -6.53 12.63
N ASP A 25 -18.02 -6.90 13.56
CA ASP A 25 -18.72 -8.18 13.51
C ASP A 25 -19.73 -8.22 12.35
N ALA A 26 -20.47 -7.13 12.15
CA ALA A 26 -21.37 -7.00 11.01
C ALA A 26 -20.61 -6.94 9.69
N ILE A 27 -19.48 -6.22 9.65
CA ILE A 27 -18.64 -6.12 8.45
C ILE A 27 -18.05 -7.50 8.08
N ALA A 28 -17.52 -8.25 9.04
CA ALA A 28 -16.95 -9.58 8.80
C ALA A 28 -17.98 -10.60 8.29
N LYS A 29 -19.25 -10.46 8.68
CA LYS A 29 -20.34 -11.35 8.22
C LYS A 29 -20.82 -11.06 6.80
N ALA A 30 -20.55 -9.87 6.28
CA ALA A 30 -21.01 -9.45 4.96
C ALA A 30 -19.96 -8.51 4.33
N PRO A 31 -18.75 -9.03 4.03
CA PRO A 31 -17.69 -8.23 3.46
C PRO A 31 -18.14 -7.65 2.11
N LYS A 32 -17.66 -6.44 1.84
CA LYS A 32 -17.91 -5.70 0.60
C LYS A 32 -16.58 -5.26 0.04
N ILE A 33 -16.55 -5.01 -1.26
CA ILE A 33 -15.39 -4.33 -1.86
C ILE A 33 -15.20 -3.02 -1.10
N PHE A 34 -14.00 -2.79 -0.57
CA PHE A 34 -13.64 -1.54 0.11
C PHE A 34 -12.42 -0.94 -0.57
N ALA A 35 -12.55 0.25 -1.15
CA ALA A 35 -11.54 0.85 -2.02
C ALA A 35 -11.22 2.31 -1.66
N GLY A 36 -9.93 2.63 -1.56
CA GLY A 36 -9.40 3.97 -1.32
C GLY A 36 -7.89 3.95 -1.05
N TYR A 37 -7.26 5.11 -0.84
CA TYR A 37 -5.82 5.20 -0.48
C TYR A 37 -5.56 6.39 0.45
N SER A 38 -4.29 6.71 0.74
CA SER A 38 -3.90 7.82 1.60
C SER A 38 -4.37 7.59 3.05
N ASP A 39 -5.05 8.56 3.68
CA ASP A 39 -5.67 8.44 5.02
C ASP A 39 -6.52 7.18 5.20
N ILE A 40 -7.12 6.65 4.14
CA ILE A 40 -7.92 5.41 4.18
C ILE A 40 -7.09 4.18 4.61
N THR A 41 -5.77 4.26 4.56
CA THR A 41 -4.84 3.22 5.04
C THR A 41 -5.17 2.74 6.47
N ALA A 42 -5.62 3.63 7.37
CA ALA A 42 -6.00 3.22 8.73
C ALA A 42 -7.18 2.23 8.73
N LEU A 43 -8.16 2.44 7.85
CA LEU A 43 -9.30 1.54 7.69
C LEU A 43 -8.89 0.24 6.99
N HIS A 44 -7.98 0.29 6.01
CA HIS A 44 -7.43 -0.92 5.40
C HIS A 44 -6.78 -1.84 6.43
N ILE A 45 -5.96 -1.27 7.32
CA ILE A 45 -5.29 -2.02 8.39
C ILE A 45 -6.32 -2.58 9.37
N ALA A 46 -7.25 -1.77 9.85
CA ALA A 46 -8.26 -2.23 10.81
C ALA A 46 -9.17 -3.34 10.23
N LEU A 47 -9.61 -3.21 8.98
CA LEU A 47 -10.43 -4.22 8.32
C LEU A 47 -9.65 -5.53 8.10
N GLN A 48 -8.37 -5.46 7.73
CA GLN A 48 -7.54 -6.66 7.60
C GLN A 48 -7.29 -7.32 8.95
N ASN A 49 -6.94 -6.56 9.98
CA ASN A 49 -6.65 -7.08 11.31
C ASN A 49 -7.89 -7.71 11.96
N ARG A 50 -9.05 -7.06 11.85
CA ARG A 50 -10.27 -7.46 12.57
C ARG A 50 -11.21 -8.35 11.77
N CYS A 51 -11.23 -8.23 10.45
CA CYS A 51 -12.15 -8.97 9.58
C CYS A 51 -11.46 -9.92 8.60
N GLY A 52 -10.16 -9.75 8.33
CA GLY A 52 -9.37 -10.70 7.54
C GLY A 52 -9.69 -10.75 6.04
N PHE A 53 -10.51 -9.83 5.52
CA PHE A 53 -10.82 -9.78 4.08
C PHE A 53 -9.98 -8.73 3.34
N VAL A 54 -9.94 -8.87 2.02
CA VAL A 54 -9.12 -8.05 1.13
C VAL A 54 -9.75 -6.68 0.90
N THR A 55 -8.91 -5.66 0.96
CA THR A 55 -9.27 -4.28 0.62
C THR A 55 -8.41 -3.78 -0.54
N PHE A 56 -8.80 -2.67 -1.15
CA PHE A 56 -8.18 -2.21 -2.40
C PHE A 56 -7.56 -0.83 -2.21
N HIS A 57 -6.23 -0.75 -2.32
CA HIS A 57 -5.52 0.51 -2.46
C HIS A 57 -5.71 1.05 -3.88
N ALA A 58 -6.70 1.92 -4.08
CA ALA A 58 -7.27 2.21 -5.39
C ALA A 58 -7.81 3.66 -5.51
N PRO A 59 -7.94 4.20 -6.74
CA PRO A 59 -8.50 5.53 -7.01
C PRO A 59 -9.79 5.85 -6.24
N MET A 60 -9.96 7.10 -5.83
CA MET A 60 -11.09 7.58 -5.03
C MET A 60 -11.99 8.53 -5.83
N ALA A 61 -13.28 8.60 -5.49
CA ALA A 61 -14.29 9.25 -6.32
C ALA A 61 -14.05 10.76 -6.55
N ALA A 62 -13.71 11.53 -5.51
CA ALA A 62 -13.43 12.96 -5.64
C ALA A 62 -11.97 13.27 -6.00
N SER A 63 -11.02 12.44 -5.58
CA SER A 63 -9.60 12.66 -5.84
C SER A 63 -9.20 12.32 -7.28
N ASP A 64 -9.78 11.27 -7.87
CA ASP A 64 -9.31 10.71 -9.14
C ASP A 64 -10.38 10.72 -10.22
N PHE A 65 -11.65 10.43 -9.89
CA PHE A 65 -12.71 10.33 -10.90
C PHE A 65 -13.35 11.67 -11.27
N LYS A 66 -13.43 12.62 -10.32
CA LYS A 66 -14.12 13.90 -10.51
C LYS A 66 -13.63 14.70 -11.71
N GLU A 67 -12.31 14.76 -11.91
CA GLU A 67 -11.66 15.53 -12.98
C GLU A 67 -11.36 14.66 -14.22
N GLY A 68 -11.79 13.39 -14.23
CA GLY A 68 -11.54 12.43 -15.29
C GLY A 68 -10.26 11.62 -15.06
N ILE A 69 -10.44 10.38 -14.60
CA ILE A 69 -9.34 9.42 -14.43
C ILE A 69 -8.75 9.02 -15.79
N ASP A 70 -7.43 8.84 -15.86
CA ASP A 70 -6.78 8.36 -17.08
C ASP A 70 -7.18 6.91 -17.40
N LYS A 71 -7.08 6.55 -18.69
CA LYS A 71 -7.54 5.25 -19.19
C LYS A 71 -6.78 4.08 -18.58
N TRP A 72 -5.50 4.25 -18.25
CA TRP A 72 -4.68 3.17 -17.72
C TRP A 72 -5.04 2.90 -16.26
N SER A 73 -5.16 3.94 -15.43
CA SER A 73 -5.61 3.80 -14.04
C SER A 73 -7.03 3.23 -13.95
N LEU A 74 -7.94 3.66 -14.83
CA LEU A 74 -9.30 3.09 -14.89
C LEU A 74 -9.30 1.60 -15.23
N LYS A 75 -8.44 1.19 -16.18
CA LYS A 75 -8.27 -0.23 -16.52
C LYS A 75 -7.70 -1.01 -15.34
N SER A 76 -6.64 -0.51 -14.71
CA SER A 76 -6.03 -1.12 -13.52
C SER A 76 -7.05 -1.29 -12.38
N PHE A 77 -7.84 -0.24 -12.12
CA PHE A 77 -8.93 -0.25 -11.14
C PHE A 77 -9.95 -1.35 -11.43
N LYS A 78 -10.50 -1.39 -12.64
CA LYS A 78 -11.48 -2.40 -13.03
C LYS A 78 -10.91 -3.81 -12.95
N GLU A 79 -9.69 -4.02 -13.44
CA GLU A 79 -9.07 -5.33 -13.39
C GLU A 79 -8.79 -5.78 -11.95
N CYS A 80 -8.43 -4.86 -11.05
CA CYS A 80 -8.17 -5.14 -9.65
C CYS A 80 -9.44 -5.49 -8.86
N LEU A 81 -10.52 -4.74 -9.05
CA LEU A 81 -11.75 -4.92 -8.27
C LEU A 81 -12.72 -5.96 -8.87
N MET A 82 -12.70 -6.16 -10.19
CA MET A 82 -13.74 -6.91 -10.90
C MET A 82 -13.26 -8.24 -11.49
N THR A 83 -11.97 -8.57 -11.37
CA THR A 83 -11.43 -9.84 -11.88
C THR A 83 -11.24 -10.81 -10.72
N SER A 84 -11.94 -11.94 -10.75
CA SER A 84 -11.70 -13.04 -9.82
C SER A 84 -10.29 -13.61 -10.03
N CYS A 85 -9.63 -13.93 -8.92
CA CYS A 85 -8.23 -14.35 -8.77
C CYS A 85 -7.65 -15.07 -10.00
N LYS A 86 -6.75 -14.39 -10.69
CA LYS A 86 -5.84 -14.98 -11.67
C LYS A 86 -4.44 -14.55 -11.36
N LYS A 87 -3.50 -15.50 -11.43
CA LYS A 87 -2.07 -15.20 -11.34
C LYS A 87 -1.73 -14.11 -12.36
N ARG A 88 -1.27 -12.96 -11.88
CA ARG A 88 -0.93 -11.83 -12.76
C ARG A 88 0.11 -10.91 -12.15
N TYR A 89 0.88 -10.25 -13.02
CA TYR A 89 1.83 -9.24 -12.59
C TYR A 89 1.13 -7.92 -12.29
N LEU A 90 1.55 -7.31 -11.17
CA LEU A 90 1.24 -5.94 -10.81
C LEU A 90 2.30 -5.03 -11.45
N SER A 91 2.01 -4.58 -12.66
CA SER A 91 2.97 -3.83 -13.49
C SER A 91 2.64 -2.34 -13.55
N ASN A 92 3.68 -1.53 -13.70
CA ASN A 92 3.57 -0.10 -13.96
C ASN A 92 2.93 0.22 -15.32
N PRO A 93 2.47 1.47 -15.52
CA PRO A 93 2.07 1.97 -16.83
C PRO A 93 3.24 1.92 -17.83
N PRO A 94 2.95 1.87 -19.15
CA PRO A 94 3.99 1.89 -20.18
C PRO A 94 4.93 3.08 -20.02
N GLY A 95 6.24 2.83 -20.04
CA GLY A 95 7.28 3.85 -19.90
C GLY A 95 7.75 4.11 -18.47
N GLU A 96 7.10 3.52 -17.45
CA GLU A 96 7.51 3.65 -16.06
C GLU A 96 8.17 2.36 -15.56
N GLU A 97 9.48 2.39 -15.32
CA GLU A 97 10.24 1.22 -14.89
C GLU A 97 10.15 0.98 -13.38
N ILE A 98 10.13 -0.29 -12.97
CA ILE A 98 10.36 -0.70 -11.58
C ILE A 98 11.85 -0.97 -11.43
N TYR A 99 12.43 -0.53 -10.31
CA TYR A 99 13.85 -0.68 -10.02
C TYR A 99 14.09 -1.58 -8.82
N THR A 100 15.25 -2.23 -8.79
CA THR A 100 15.69 -3.07 -7.69
C THR A 100 16.53 -2.26 -6.73
N LEU A 101 16.15 -2.23 -5.44
CA LEU A 101 16.97 -1.66 -4.37
C LEU A 101 17.78 -2.75 -3.67
N VAL A 102 17.14 -3.89 -3.36
CA VAL A 102 17.78 -5.08 -2.76
C VAL A 102 17.29 -6.31 -3.50
N ARG A 103 18.23 -7.16 -3.93
CA ARG A 103 17.97 -8.38 -4.72
C ARG A 103 17.30 -9.48 -3.89
N GLY A 104 16.84 -10.53 -4.56
CA GLY A 104 16.23 -11.71 -3.95
C GLY A 104 14.72 -11.80 -4.15
N LYS A 105 14.12 -12.78 -3.47
CA LYS A 105 12.70 -13.12 -3.62
C LYS A 105 12.02 -13.33 -2.29
N ALA A 106 10.77 -12.91 -2.22
CA ALA A 106 9.95 -13.00 -1.02
C ALA A 106 8.50 -13.30 -1.39
N LYS A 107 7.79 -13.97 -0.49
CA LYS A 107 6.35 -14.25 -0.61
C LYS A 107 5.66 -13.88 0.69
N GLY A 108 4.42 -13.42 0.61
CA GLY A 108 3.58 -13.10 1.77
C GLY A 108 2.33 -12.32 1.36
N LEU A 109 1.44 -12.05 2.32
CA LEU A 109 0.31 -11.15 2.05
C LEU A 109 0.83 -9.73 1.81
N LEU A 110 0.29 -9.06 0.81
CA LEU A 110 0.55 -7.65 0.54
C LEU A 110 -0.18 -6.79 1.56
N VAL A 111 0.54 -6.03 2.38
CA VAL A 111 -0.01 -5.14 3.40
C VAL A 111 0.63 -3.75 3.28
N GLY A 112 0.00 -2.73 3.84
CA GLY A 112 0.58 -1.38 3.90
C GLY A 112 -0.30 -0.31 3.24
N GLY A 113 0.34 0.68 2.62
CA GLY A 113 -0.31 1.92 2.17
C GLY A 113 0.54 3.14 2.50
N ASN A 114 -0.12 4.20 2.98
CA ASN A 114 0.52 5.47 3.29
C ASN A 114 1.43 5.39 4.53
N LEU A 115 2.71 5.76 4.40
CA LEU A 115 3.72 5.64 5.45
C LEU A 115 3.37 6.43 6.72
N ALA A 116 2.96 7.70 6.60
CA ALA A 116 2.58 8.52 7.74
C ALA A 116 1.40 7.91 8.52
N VAL A 117 0.39 7.41 7.81
CA VAL A 117 -0.78 6.75 8.43
C VAL A 117 -0.38 5.43 9.09
N ILE A 118 0.49 4.64 8.45
CA ILE A 118 1.02 3.39 9.05
C ILE A 118 1.74 3.70 10.36
N CYS A 119 2.62 4.69 10.40
CA CYS A 119 3.34 5.07 11.62
C CYS A 119 2.39 5.49 12.75
N ALA A 120 1.27 6.13 12.41
CA ALA A 120 0.24 6.52 13.37
C ALA A 120 -0.51 5.32 13.98
N THR A 121 -0.41 4.12 13.40
CA THR A 121 -1.01 2.90 13.97
C THR A 121 -0.16 2.22 15.04
N LEU A 122 1.13 2.57 15.15
CA LEU A 122 2.03 1.93 16.11
C LEU A 122 1.58 2.19 17.56
N GLY A 123 1.48 1.12 18.35
CA GLY A 123 0.99 1.12 19.72
C GLY A 123 -0.54 1.12 19.86
N THR A 124 -1.29 0.97 18.76
CA THR A 124 -2.77 0.93 18.76
C THR A 124 -3.32 -0.49 18.62
N TYR A 125 -4.62 -0.69 18.83
CA TYR A 125 -5.29 -1.98 18.61
C TYR A 125 -5.20 -2.47 17.15
N ASP A 126 -5.08 -1.54 16.21
CA ASP A 126 -4.95 -1.81 14.78
C ASP A 126 -3.57 -1.43 14.28
N GLU A 127 -2.53 -1.76 15.05
CA GLU A 127 -1.15 -1.69 14.60
C GLU A 127 -0.93 -2.57 13.36
N ILE A 128 -0.15 -2.08 12.40
CA ILE A 128 0.17 -2.86 11.20
C ILE A 128 0.89 -4.18 11.53
N GLU A 129 0.40 -5.29 10.98
CA GLU A 129 1.07 -6.59 11.03
C GLU A 129 1.94 -6.77 9.78
N THR A 130 3.26 -6.79 9.97
CA THR A 130 4.24 -6.91 8.87
C THR A 130 4.98 -8.24 8.88
N LYS A 131 4.85 -9.06 9.93
CA LYS A 131 5.57 -10.31 10.08
C LYS A 131 5.20 -11.31 8.99
N GLY A 132 6.21 -11.72 8.22
CA GLY A 132 6.02 -12.66 7.12
C GLY A 132 5.20 -12.09 5.94
N ARG A 133 5.06 -10.76 5.86
CA ARG A 133 4.28 -10.06 4.84
C ARG A 133 5.18 -9.39 3.79
N ILE A 134 4.58 -8.96 2.69
CA ILE A 134 5.19 -8.03 1.74
C ILE A 134 4.66 -6.64 2.06
N LEU A 135 5.54 -5.75 2.51
CA LEU A 135 5.16 -4.41 2.99
C LEU A 135 5.23 -3.41 1.84
N PHE A 136 4.08 -2.81 1.51
CA PHE A 136 3.95 -1.72 0.56
C PHE A 136 3.93 -0.36 1.28
N LEU A 137 4.78 0.57 0.84
CA LEU A 137 4.88 1.92 1.41
C LEU A 137 4.83 2.98 0.29
N GLU A 138 3.96 3.97 0.46
CA GLU A 138 3.90 5.18 -0.36
C GLU A 138 3.71 6.39 0.54
N ASP A 139 4.01 7.60 0.07
CA ASP A 139 3.61 8.82 0.78
C ASP A 139 3.52 10.03 -0.17
N THR A 140 3.00 11.15 0.32
CA THR A 140 2.92 12.38 -0.46
C THR A 140 3.17 13.65 0.35
N GLY A 141 3.90 14.58 -0.26
CA GLY A 141 4.08 15.94 0.28
C GLY A 141 4.91 16.01 1.56
N GLU A 142 5.63 14.94 1.90
CA GLU A 142 6.48 14.89 3.09
C GLU A 142 7.92 15.26 2.74
N GLU A 143 8.49 16.15 3.54
CA GLU A 143 9.92 16.46 3.46
C GLU A 143 10.76 15.21 3.78
N PRO A 144 11.92 15.01 3.13
CA PRO A 144 12.73 13.79 3.32
C PRO A 144 13.10 13.51 4.79
N TYR A 145 13.39 14.53 5.61
CA TYR A 145 13.68 14.31 7.04
C TYR A 145 12.49 13.69 7.82
N ARG A 146 11.24 13.91 7.36
CA ARG A 146 10.06 13.27 7.96
C ARG A 146 9.93 11.83 7.52
N ILE A 147 10.22 11.54 6.24
CA ILE A 147 10.30 10.18 5.72
C ILE A 147 11.37 9.39 6.47
N ASP A 148 12.57 9.95 6.62
CA ASP A 148 13.65 9.39 7.43
C ASP A 148 13.17 9.02 8.84
N ARG A 149 12.57 9.98 9.54
CA ARG A 149 12.06 9.78 10.90
C ARG A 149 11.03 8.65 10.95
N MET A 150 10.11 8.59 10.00
CA MET A 150 9.06 7.57 9.94
C MET A 150 9.62 6.18 9.60
N LEU A 151 10.52 6.07 8.64
CA LEU A 151 11.19 4.80 8.32
C LEU A 151 12.08 4.34 9.48
N THR A 152 12.77 5.26 10.15
CA THR A 152 13.52 4.98 11.38
C THR A 152 12.61 4.46 12.49
N GLN A 153 11.43 5.05 12.68
CA GLN A 153 10.44 4.57 13.64
C GLN A 153 9.98 3.13 13.30
N LEU A 154 9.63 2.85 12.04
CA LEU A 154 9.25 1.50 11.62
C LEU A 154 10.40 0.49 11.78
N LYS A 155 11.65 0.91 11.53
CA LYS A 155 12.84 0.09 11.75
C LYS A 155 13.01 -0.26 13.23
N GLN A 156 12.94 0.74 14.12
CA GLN A 156 13.09 0.56 15.56
C GLN A 156 11.95 -0.24 16.18
N ALA A 157 10.73 -0.14 15.62
CA ALA A 157 9.59 -0.96 16.01
C ALA A 157 9.65 -2.41 15.47
N GLY A 158 10.70 -2.77 14.72
CA GLY A 158 10.87 -4.11 14.13
C GLY A 158 10.08 -4.34 12.84
N LYS A 159 9.14 -3.43 12.48
CA LYS A 159 8.19 -3.63 11.38
C LYS A 159 8.84 -3.84 10.02
N LEU A 160 9.93 -3.12 9.73
CA LEU A 160 10.65 -3.31 8.47
C LEU A 160 11.43 -4.64 8.44
N SER A 161 11.95 -5.09 9.59
CA SER A 161 12.71 -6.35 9.69
C SER A 161 11.80 -7.58 9.69
N ASP A 162 10.59 -7.44 10.21
CA ASP A 162 9.56 -8.48 10.24
C ASP A 162 8.99 -8.79 8.85
N ALA A 163 9.03 -7.82 7.94
CA ALA A 163 8.63 -8.02 6.54
C ALA A 163 9.57 -9.00 5.82
N ASN A 164 8.99 -9.83 4.94
CA ASN A 164 9.74 -10.72 4.05
C ASN A 164 10.33 -9.94 2.86
N GLY A 165 9.67 -8.87 2.43
CA GLY A 165 10.10 -8.02 1.33
C GLY A 165 9.35 -6.69 1.36
N ILE A 166 9.91 -5.68 0.68
CA ILE A 166 9.41 -4.30 0.70
C ILE A 166 9.14 -3.83 -0.73
N VAL A 167 8.02 -3.13 -0.91
CA VAL A 167 7.64 -2.51 -2.18
C VAL A 167 7.47 -1.02 -1.91
N LEU A 168 8.40 -0.22 -2.42
CA LEU A 168 8.32 1.23 -2.32
C LEU A 168 7.53 1.75 -3.54
N GLY A 169 6.39 2.35 -3.25
CA GLY A 169 5.47 2.90 -4.21
C GLY A 169 5.89 4.25 -4.75
N ASP A 170 4.91 5.12 -4.85
CA ASP A 170 5.08 6.51 -5.23
C ASP A 170 5.37 7.41 -4.01
N TRP A 171 6.23 8.41 -4.21
CA TRP A 171 6.65 9.37 -3.19
C TRP A 171 6.36 10.79 -3.69
N ASN A 172 5.10 11.04 -4.07
CA ASN A 172 4.70 12.24 -4.80
C ASN A 172 4.99 13.52 -4.00
N ASN A 173 5.74 14.44 -4.60
CA ASN A 173 6.17 15.69 -3.97
C ASN A 173 6.92 15.51 -2.64
N CYS A 174 7.55 14.35 -2.41
CA CYS A 174 8.43 14.13 -1.27
C CYS A 174 9.86 14.52 -1.65
N ARG A 175 10.16 15.82 -1.67
CA ARG A 175 11.44 16.38 -2.11
C ARG A 175 11.96 17.34 -1.05
N ALA A 176 13.27 17.44 -0.89
CA ALA A 176 13.87 18.39 0.03
C ALA A 176 13.70 19.83 -0.49
N ASP A 177 13.21 20.71 0.38
CA ASP A 177 13.34 22.17 0.20
C ASP A 177 14.54 22.69 1.03
N GLY A 178 15.77 22.33 0.61
CA GLY A 178 17.01 22.76 1.27
C GLY A 178 18.05 21.64 1.47
N GLU A 179 18.98 21.84 2.40
CA GLU A 179 19.98 20.84 2.78
C GLU A 179 19.33 19.71 3.59
N SER A 180 19.04 18.60 2.92
CA SER A 180 18.54 17.37 3.52
C SER A 180 19.02 16.19 2.67
N LEU A 181 19.04 15.00 3.27
CA LEU A 181 19.17 13.76 2.50
C LEU A 181 18.09 13.69 1.42
N SER A 182 18.46 13.13 0.28
CA SER A 182 17.53 12.68 -0.75
C SER A 182 16.80 11.41 -0.31
N LEU A 183 15.65 11.12 -0.92
CA LEU A 183 14.93 9.86 -0.68
C LEU A 183 15.79 8.63 -0.98
N GLU A 184 16.61 8.70 -2.03
CA GLU A 184 17.51 7.60 -2.39
C GLU A 184 18.52 7.34 -1.27
N GLU A 185 19.16 8.38 -0.74
CA GLU A 185 20.10 8.25 0.40
C GLU A 185 19.40 7.65 1.62
N ILE A 186 18.19 8.11 1.95
CA ILE A 186 17.40 7.54 3.07
C ILE A 186 17.12 6.05 2.84
N PHE A 187 16.75 5.63 1.62
CA PHE A 187 16.53 4.22 1.32
C PHE A 187 17.83 3.40 1.40
N GLN A 188 18.95 3.96 0.94
CA GLN A 188 20.27 3.32 1.05
C GLN A 188 20.71 3.16 2.51
N GLU A 189 20.40 4.10 3.40
CA GLU A 189 20.81 4.05 4.80
C GLU A 189 19.87 3.21 5.69
N ILE A 190 18.56 3.22 5.40
CA ILE A 190 17.56 2.58 6.26
C ILE A 190 17.13 1.22 5.73
N ILE A 191 16.82 1.12 4.43
CA ILE A 191 16.18 -0.05 3.82
C ILE A 191 17.21 -1.09 3.36
N VAL A 192 18.24 -0.66 2.63
CA VAL A 192 19.26 -1.58 2.08
C VAL A 192 19.93 -2.44 3.16
N PRO A 193 20.31 -1.91 4.35
CA PRO A 193 20.96 -2.72 5.37
C PRO A 193 20.07 -3.78 6.03
N LEU A 194 18.75 -3.76 5.77
CA LEU A 194 17.83 -4.80 6.25
C LEU A 194 17.98 -6.12 5.48
N ASP A 195 18.62 -6.07 4.29
CA ASP A 195 18.84 -7.22 3.40
C ASP A 195 17.53 -7.98 3.06
N LYS A 196 16.45 -7.21 2.88
CA LYS A 196 15.13 -7.72 2.47
C LYS A 196 14.90 -7.42 0.99
N PRO A 197 14.45 -8.38 0.16
CA PRO A 197 14.08 -8.13 -1.24
C PRO A 197 13.23 -6.88 -1.37
N THR A 198 13.71 -5.90 -2.13
CA THR A 198 13.09 -4.58 -2.22
C THR A 198 13.10 -4.04 -3.64
N ILE A 199 11.92 -3.61 -4.10
CA ILE A 199 11.75 -2.83 -5.34
C ILE A 199 11.25 -1.43 -5.02
N HIS A 200 11.49 -0.49 -5.93
CA HIS A 200 10.95 0.86 -5.84
C HIS A 200 10.40 1.37 -7.18
N ASN A 201 9.70 2.51 -7.13
CA ASN A 201 8.99 3.13 -8.24
C ASN A 201 7.80 2.31 -8.76
N LEU A 202 7.16 1.50 -7.91
CA LEU A 202 5.83 0.97 -8.26
C LEU A 202 4.85 2.16 -8.26
N LYS A 203 4.15 2.40 -9.37
CA LYS A 203 3.21 3.53 -9.53
C LYS A 203 1.90 3.31 -8.78
N ALA A 204 1.98 3.07 -7.48
CA ALA A 204 0.86 3.00 -6.55
C ALA A 204 1.02 4.12 -5.52
N GLY A 205 -0.02 4.93 -5.34
CA GLY A 205 0.02 6.09 -4.44
C GLY A 205 -0.55 7.35 -5.07
N HIS A 206 0.09 8.47 -4.80
CA HIS A 206 -0.34 9.82 -5.21
C HIS A 206 0.20 10.26 -6.59
N CYS A 207 0.40 9.32 -7.52
CA CYS A 207 0.81 9.59 -8.90
C CYS A 207 -0.35 9.46 -9.91
N SER A 208 -0.11 9.83 -11.17
CA SER A 208 -1.00 9.49 -12.28
C SER A 208 -0.16 9.28 -13.55
N PRO A 209 -0.31 8.15 -14.27
CA PRO A 209 -1.19 7.01 -13.99
C PRO A 209 -0.81 6.21 -12.72
N LYS A 210 -1.76 5.46 -12.15
CA LYS A 210 -1.57 4.65 -10.93
C LYS A 210 -2.19 3.26 -10.98
N ILE A 211 -1.51 2.29 -10.40
CA ILE A 211 -1.95 0.90 -10.28
C ILE A 211 -2.82 0.74 -9.02
N SER A 212 -3.88 -0.06 -9.11
CA SER A 212 -4.66 -0.48 -7.93
C SER A 212 -4.11 -1.79 -7.36
N LEU A 213 -3.96 -1.87 -6.04
CA LEU A 213 -3.39 -3.02 -5.35
C LEU A 213 -4.44 -3.70 -4.44
N PRO A 214 -4.58 -5.04 -4.49
CA PRO A 214 -5.40 -5.77 -3.53
C PRO A 214 -4.56 -6.09 -2.29
N LEU A 215 -4.87 -5.43 -1.18
CA LEU A 215 -4.20 -5.62 0.10
C LEU A 215 -4.84 -6.80 0.86
N GLY A 216 -4.03 -7.63 1.50
CA GLY A 216 -4.45 -8.89 2.13
C GLY A 216 -4.37 -10.10 1.18
N VAL A 217 -3.88 -9.92 -0.04
CA VAL A 217 -3.67 -11.00 -1.03
C VAL A 217 -2.23 -11.49 -1.01
N GLU A 218 -2.02 -12.79 -1.19
CA GLU A 218 -0.67 -13.33 -1.29
C GLU A 218 -0.01 -12.91 -2.61
N VAL A 219 1.23 -12.40 -2.48
CA VAL A 219 2.04 -11.98 -3.62
C VAL A 219 3.45 -12.56 -3.54
N THR A 220 4.05 -12.77 -4.70
CA THR A 220 5.48 -13.05 -4.83
C THR A 220 6.19 -11.81 -5.36
N LEU A 221 7.15 -11.31 -4.59
CA LEU A 221 8.11 -10.29 -4.99
C LEU A 221 9.39 -10.98 -5.49
N ASP A 222 9.77 -10.73 -6.73
CA ASP A 222 11.05 -11.15 -7.32
C ASP A 222 11.82 -9.88 -7.69
N ALA A 223 12.63 -9.39 -6.74
CA ALA A 223 13.38 -8.15 -6.90
C ALA A 223 14.55 -8.31 -7.89
N ASP A 224 15.02 -9.54 -8.13
CA ASP A 224 15.99 -9.83 -9.20
C ASP A 224 15.39 -9.55 -10.59
N LYS A 225 14.10 -9.86 -10.76
CA LYS A 225 13.35 -9.65 -12.00
C LYS A 225 12.49 -8.39 -12.02
N ARG A 226 12.44 -7.65 -10.91
CA ARG A 226 11.61 -6.44 -10.73
C ARG A 226 10.12 -6.71 -10.93
N THR A 227 9.65 -7.85 -10.44
CA THR A 227 8.24 -8.24 -10.57
C THR A 227 7.56 -8.39 -9.23
N LEU A 228 6.30 -7.97 -9.18
CA LEU A 228 5.36 -8.25 -8.11
C LEU A 228 4.19 -9.00 -8.73
N MET A 229 3.89 -10.19 -8.22
CA MET A 229 2.91 -11.09 -8.82
C MET A 229 1.82 -11.45 -7.81
N LEU A 230 0.57 -11.23 -8.17
CA LEU A 230 -0.57 -11.80 -7.43
C LEU A 230 -0.59 -13.32 -7.64
N GLU A 231 -0.77 -14.06 -6.55
CA GLU A 231 -0.99 -15.51 -6.60
C GLU A 231 -2.50 -15.83 -6.70
N GLU A 232 -2.83 -17.06 -7.13
CA GLU A 232 -4.22 -17.48 -7.38
C GLU A 232 -5.09 -17.63 -6.12
N GLU A 233 -4.49 -17.66 -4.94
CA GLU A 233 -5.20 -17.87 -3.67
C GLU A 233 -5.28 -16.55 -2.88
N GLY A 234 -6.20 -15.66 -3.24
CA GLY A 234 -6.34 -14.39 -2.54
C GLY A 234 -7.59 -13.61 -2.88
N THR A 235 -8.75 -14.22 -2.64
CA THR A 235 -9.94 -13.58 -2.06
C THR A 235 -11.07 -14.60 -2.01
N ALA A 236 -11.44 -15.01 -0.79
CA ALA A 236 -12.82 -15.38 -0.55
C ALA A 236 -13.64 -14.07 -0.55
N ALA A 237 -14.72 -14.07 -1.32
CA ALA A 237 -15.83 -13.15 -1.11
C ALA A 237 -16.49 -13.43 0.26
#